data_AF-A0A0C3PGD7-F1
#
_entry.id   AF-A0A0C3PGD7-F1
#
_cell.length_a   1.000
_cell.length_b   1.000
_cell.length_c   1.000
_cell.angle_alpha   90.00
_cell.angle_beta   90.00
_cell.angle_gamma   90.00
#
_symmetry.space_group_name_H-M   'P 1'
#
loop_
_entity.id
_entity.type
_entity.pdbx_description
1 polymer ?
#
loop_
_entity_poly.entity_id
_entity_poly.type
_entity_poly.pdbx_seq_one_letter_code
_entity_poly.pdbx_strand_id
1 'polypeptide(L)'
;GEEPTYDQQQNGLPYLDAVVHETLRMHPPLTDFVRVVLNPCSPLNLKPPSQAAEDDVIPLSEPVVTHSGETVNSISVARGTRIGIPVSCINRSVGIWGEDAKVFRPERWLEEDGIPRKANDIQAYRHLMTFVDGPRTCLGKGFAVGEFKAVMSVLVKNFVFEMRDGPDTQVELGRGLLPRPRIVGEQGTAVPLRVRRYEG
;
A
#
# COMPACT_ATOMS: atom_id res chain seq x y z
N GLY A 1 26.76 -2.10 20.14
CA GLY A 1 26.96 -2.82 18.87
C GLY A 1 26.96 -1.82 17.74
N GLU A 2 27.85 -2.01 16.76
CA GLU A 2 28.08 -1.11 15.61
C GLU A 2 26.79 -0.76 14.86
N GLU A 3 26.81 0.39 14.18
CA GLU A 3 25.71 0.82 13.32
C GLU A 3 25.72 -0.01 12.02
N PRO A 4 24.58 -0.60 11.62
CA PRO A 4 24.53 -1.44 10.43
C PRO A 4 24.70 -0.57 9.17
N THR A 5 25.48 -1.08 8.21
CA THR A 5 25.66 -0.44 6.90
C THR A 5 24.33 -0.43 6.11
N TYR A 6 24.24 0.39 5.07
CA TYR A 6 23.06 0.43 4.20
C TYR A 6 22.70 -0.97 3.64
N ASP A 7 23.69 -1.73 3.16
CA ASP A 7 23.46 -3.07 2.61
C ASP A 7 23.01 -4.07 3.68
N GLN A 8 23.54 -3.96 4.90
CA GLN A 8 23.10 -4.77 6.04
C GLN A 8 21.68 -4.42 6.48
N GLN A 9 21.31 -3.14 6.49
CA GLN A 9 19.92 -2.73 6.78
C GLN A 9 18.97 -3.22 5.69
N GLN A 10 19.41 -3.20 4.44
CA GLN A 10 18.53 -3.57 3.33
C GLN A 10 18.32 -5.07 3.22
N ASN A 11 19.38 -5.88 3.42
CA ASN A 11 19.37 -7.32 3.12
C ASN A 11 19.64 -8.22 4.33
N GLY A 12 20.19 -7.69 5.42
CA GLY A 12 20.64 -8.48 6.58
C GLY A 12 19.57 -8.69 7.67
N LEU A 13 18.40 -8.08 7.54
CA LEU A 13 17.34 -8.08 8.56
C LEU A 13 16.00 -8.56 7.96
N PRO A 14 15.85 -9.86 7.68
CA PRO A 14 14.68 -10.38 6.94
C PRO A 14 13.36 -10.13 7.69
N TYR A 15 13.35 -10.28 9.01
CA TYR A 15 12.13 -10.01 9.79
C TYR A 15 11.76 -8.52 9.83
N LEU A 16 12.76 -7.62 9.84
CA LEU A 16 12.50 -6.20 9.71
C LEU A 16 11.93 -5.86 8.33
N ASP A 17 12.48 -6.45 7.26
CA ASP A 17 11.94 -6.32 5.91
C ASP A 17 10.48 -6.76 5.84
N ALA A 18 10.17 -7.91 6.43
CA ALA A 18 8.82 -8.44 6.53
C ALA A 18 7.85 -7.49 7.27
N VAL A 19 8.26 -6.95 8.42
CA VAL A 19 7.46 -5.98 9.19
C VAL A 19 7.21 -4.69 8.41
N VAL A 20 8.21 -4.19 7.68
CA VAL A 20 8.09 -2.98 6.86
C VAL A 20 7.08 -3.18 5.74
N HIS A 21 7.17 -4.29 5.00
CA HIS A 21 6.25 -4.59 3.91
C HIS A 21 4.83 -4.84 4.41
N GLU A 22 4.67 -5.53 5.54
CA GLU A 22 3.36 -5.74 6.14
C GLU A 22 2.74 -4.43 6.64
N THR A 23 3.56 -3.52 7.18
CA THR A 23 3.11 -2.18 7.55
C THR A 23 2.65 -1.38 6.34
N LEU A 24 3.42 -1.39 5.26
CA LEU A 24 3.07 -0.68 4.03
C LEU A 24 1.82 -1.27 3.35
N ARG A 25 1.56 -2.57 3.53
CA ARG A 25 0.35 -3.24 3.07
C ARG A 25 -0.87 -2.81 3.88
N MET A 26 -0.77 -2.87 5.20
CA MET A 26 -1.89 -2.62 6.12
C MET A 26 -2.21 -1.14 6.32
N HIS A 27 -1.18 -0.29 6.28
CA HIS A 27 -1.25 1.14 6.59
C HIS A 27 -0.54 1.99 5.52
N PRO A 28 -0.98 1.93 4.25
CA PRO A 28 -0.39 2.75 3.20
C PRO A 28 -0.63 4.25 3.49
N PRO A 29 0.37 5.13 3.33
CA PRO A 29 0.18 6.57 3.50
C PRO A 29 -0.83 7.17 2.52
N LEU A 30 -0.91 6.61 1.32
CA LEU A 30 -1.88 6.97 0.28
C LEU A 30 -3.00 5.91 0.28
N THR A 31 -4.21 6.30 0.68
CA THR A 31 -5.35 5.37 0.79
C THR A 31 -5.94 5.00 -0.56
N ASP A 32 -5.92 5.97 -1.47
CA ASP A 32 -6.46 5.90 -2.82
C ASP A 32 -5.81 6.98 -3.69
N PHE A 33 -5.88 6.80 -4.99
CA PHE A 33 -5.52 7.85 -5.95
C PHE A 33 -6.43 7.80 -7.16
N VAL A 34 -6.42 8.89 -7.93
CA VAL A 34 -7.24 9.02 -9.12
C VAL A 34 -6.36 9.10 -10.37
N ARG A 35 -6.75 8.37 -11.40
CA ARG A 35 -6.26 8.52 -12.78
C ARG A 35 -7.36 9.13 -13.64
N VAL A 36 -6.96 9.78 -14.73
CA VAL A 36 -7.90 10.29 -15.74
C VAL A 36 -7.61 9.55 -17.03
N VAL A 37 -8.65 9.11 -17.72
CA VAL A 37 -8.52 8.51 -19.05
C VAL A 37 -8.14 9.61 -20.04
N LEU A 38 -6.92 9.56 -20.59
CA LEU A 38 -6.38 10.61 -21.47
C LEU A 38 -6.35 10.21 -22.96
N ASN A 39 -6.63 8.94 -23.28
CA ASN A 39 -6.51 8.21 -24.56
C ASN A 39 -5.18 7.44 -24.74
N PRO A 40 -5.24 6.17 -25.18
CA PRO A 40 -4.11 5.51 -25.83
C PRO A 40 -4.52 4.98 -27.22
N CYS A 41 -4.33 5.77 -28.28
CA CYS A 41 -4.20 5.24 -29.63
C CYS A 41 -3.20 6.06 -30.46
N SER A 42 -1.92 5.98 -30.08
CA SER A 42 -0.81 5.72 -31.00
C SER A 42 0.51 5.73 -30.22
N PRO A 43 1.41 4.74 -30.40
CA PRO A 43 2.76 4.75 -29.81
C PRO A 43 3.66 5.89 -30.35
N LEU A 44 3.17 6.67 -31.30
CA LEU A 44 3.79 7.87 -31.85
C LEU A 44 2.68 8.92 -31.96
N ASN A 45 2.75 10.02 -31.20
CA ASN A 45 1.81 11.15 -31.19
C ASN A 45 1.61 11.81 -32.58
N LEU A 46 1.04 11.10 -33.57
CA LEU A 46 1.03 11.49 -34.98
C LEU A 46 -0.36 11.61 -35.60
N LYS A 47 -1.44 11.51 -34.82
CA LYS A 47 -2.80 11.79 -35.34
C LYS A 47 -3.32 13.13 -34.83
N PRO A 48 -3.78 14.02 -35.74
CA PRO A 48 -4.32 15.33 -35.39
C PRO A 48 -5.67 15.20 -34.65
N PRO A 49 -6.05 16.22 -33.87
CA PRO A 49 -7.26 16.23 -33.06
C PRO A 49 -8.47 16.53 -33.94
N SER A 50 -8.92 15.54 -34.69
CA SER A 50 -10.20 15.62 -35.38
C SER A 50 -10.82 14.23 -35.43
N GLN A 51 -11.96 14.12 -34.73
CA GLN A 51 -12.96 13.04 -34.78
C GLN A 51 -12.79 11.90 -33.75
N ALA A 52 -13.92 11.63 -33.07
CA ALA A 52 -14.24 10.56 -32.13
C ALA A 52 -13.61 10.60 -30.72
N ALA A 53 -14.48 10.60 -29.71
CA ALA A 53 -14.15 10.13 -28.37
C ALA A 53 -13.84 8.63 -28.51
N GLU A 54 -12.56 8.28 -28.64
CA GLU A 54 -12.16 6.88 -28.61
C GLU A 54 -12.12 6.47 -27.14
N ASP A 55 -13.16 5.74 -26.72
CA ASP A 55 -13.26 5.13 -25.39
C ASP A 55 -12.07 4.19 -25.16
N ASP A 56 -11.51 4.19 -23.96
CA ASP A 56 -10.52 3.19 -23.56
C ASP A 56 -11.24 1.95 -23.03
N VAL A 57 -10.64 0.76 -23.14
CA VAL A 57 -11.26 -0.50 -22.71
C VAL A 57 -10.43 -1.12 -21.61
N ILE A 58 -10.98 -1.15 -20.40
CA ILE A 58 -10.34 -1.75 -19.23
C ILE A 58 -10.71 -3.25 -19.21
N PRO A 59 -9.76 -4.18 -19.42
CA PRO A 59 -10.01 -5.60 -19.24
C PRO A 59 -10.21 -5.91 -17.75
N LEU A 60 -11.10 -6.84 -17.45
CA LEU A 60 -11.38 -7.30 -16.10
C LEU A 60 -10.68 -8.63 -15.86
N SER A 61 -10.07 -8.78 -14.68
CA SER A 61 -9.46 -10.05 -14.25
C SER A 61 -10.52 -11.13 -13.99
N GLU A 62 -11.72 -10.71 -13.59
CA GLU A 62 -12.88 -11.57 -13.36
C GLU A 62 -14.11 -10.94 -14.03
N PRO A 63 -15.00 -11.73 -14.65
CA PRO A 63 -16.20 -11.20 -15.28
C PRO A 63 -17.12 -10.52 -14.26
N VAL A 64 -17.79 -9.44 -14.66
CA VAL A 64 -18.78 -8.74 -13.82
C VAL A 64 -20.15 -8.72 -14.47
N VAL A 65 -21.20 -8.78 -13.65
CA VAL A 65 -22.58 -8.68 -14.11
C VAL A 65 -22.99 -7.19 -14.11
N THR A 66 -23.39 -6.70 -15.27
CA THR A 66 -23.85 -5.32 -15.43
C THR A 66 -25.28 -5.15 -14.89
N HIS A 67 -25.74 -3.90 -14.79
CA HIS A 67 -27.12 -3.60 -14.43
C HIS A 67 -28.15 -4.23 -15.41
N SER A 68 -27.78 -4.46 -16.67
CA SER A 68 -28.65 -5.14 -17.65
C SER A 68 -28.68 -6.67 -17.46
N GLY A 69 -27.91 -7.22 -16.52
CA GLY A 69 -27.78 -8.66 -16.30
C GLY A 69 -26.78 -9.35 -17.24
N GLU A 70 -26.09 -8.60 -18.08
CA GLU A 70 -25.06 -9.13 -18.98
C GLU A 70 -23.75 -9.36 -18.22
N THR A 71 -23.09 -10.49 -18.47
CA THR A 71 -21.74 -10.75 -17.94
C THR A 71 -20.70 -10.23 -18.94
N VAL A 72 -19.87 -9.29 -18.50
CA VAL A 72 -18.85 -8.66 -19.34
C VAL A 72 -17.44 -8.91 -18.78
N ASN A 73 -16.46 -9.03 -19.69
CA ASN A 73 -15.03 -9.21 -19.36
C ASN A 73 -14.21 -7.91 -19.49
N SER A 74 -14.86 -6.82 -19.86
CA SER A 74 -14.21 -5.52 -20.08
C SER A 74 -15.19 -4.38 -19.86
N ILE A 75 -14.67 -3.21 -19.49
CA ILE A 75 -15.45 -1.98 -19.30
C ILE A 75 -14.90 -0.91 -20.22
N SER A 76 -15.75 -0.39 -21.11
CA SER A 76 -15.42 0.81 -21.89
C SER A 76 -15.53 2.06 -21.02
N VAL A 77 -14.52 2.90 -21.06
CA VAL A 77 -14.44 4.15 -20.29
C VAL A 77 -14.16 5.32 -21.22
N ALA A 78 -15.06 6.30 -21.20
CA ALA A 78 -14.90 7.50 -22.00
C ALA A 78 -13.68 8.33 -21.57
N ARG A 79 -13.09 9.05 -22.53
CA ARG A 79 -12.06 10.05 -22.26
C ARG A 79 -12.52 11.05 -21.19
N GLY A 80 -11.61 11.43 -20.30
CA GLY A 80 -11.88 12.36 -19.20
C GLY A 80 -12.53 11.70 -17.98
N THR A 81 -12.91 10.42 -18.07
CA THR A 81 -13.39 9.66 -16.91
C THR A 81 -12.30 9.59 -15.84
N ARG A 82 -12.69 9.86 -14.59
CA ARG A 82 -11.83 9.73 -13.40
C ARG A 82 -11.97 8.32 -12.84
N ILE A 83 -10.86 7.60 -12.78
CA ILE A 83 -10.78 6.24 -12.24
C ILE A 83 -10.12 6.29 -10.87
N GLY A 84 -10.87 5.97 -9.82
CA GLY A 84 -10.36 5.84 -8.46
C GLY A 84 -9.75 4.46 -8.24
N ILE A 85 -8.54 4.42 -7.69
CA ILE A 85 -7.81 3.18 -7.38
C ILE A 85 -7.67 3.10 -5.85
N PRO A 86 -8.42 2.20 -5.19
CA PRO A 86 -8.47 2.13 -3.74
C PRO A 86 -7.33 1.27 -3.19
N VAL A 87 -6.14 1.87 -3.02
CA VAL A 87 -4.91 1.21 -2.54
C VAL A 87 -5.13 0.40 -1.26
N SER A 88 -5.74 1.03 -0.24
CA SER A 88 -6.00 0.39 1.06
C SER A 88 -6.95 -0.81 0.98
N CYS A 89 -7.84 -0.83 -0.02
CA CYS A 89 -8.76 -1.94 -0.24
C CYS A 89 -8.07 -3.06 -1.01
N ILE A 90 -7.30 -2.73 -2.05
CA ILE A 90 -6.53 -3.72 -2.83
C ILE A 90 -5.54 -4.46 -1.93
N ASN A 91 -4.75 -3.73 -1.14
CA ASN A 91 -3.74 -4.31 -0.25
C ASN A 91 -4.33 -5.18 0.88
N ARG A 92 -5.63 -5.09 1.17
CA ARG A 92 -6.33 -5.83 2.25
C ARG A 92 -7.55 -6.61 1.74
N SER A 93 -7.64 -6.80 0.44
CA SER A 93 -8.73 -7.54 -0.19
C SER A 93 -8.59 -9.01 0.14
N VAL A 94 -9.61 -9.63 0.74
CA VAL A 94 -9.64 -11.08 0.98
C VAL A 94 -9.53 -11.87 -0.32
N GLY A 95 -10.12 -11.34 -1.40
CA GLY A 95 -10.04 -11.96 -2.72
C GLY A 95 -8.63 -11.95 -3.34
N ILE A 96 -7.71 -11.12 -2.83
CA ILE A 96 -6.33 -11.00 -3.35
C ILE A 96 -5.32 -11.59 -2.34
N TRP A 97 -5.47 -11.24 -1.07
CA TRP A 97 -4.52 -11.53 0.02
C TRP A 97 -4.96 -12.68 0.95
N GLY A 98 -6.08 -13.35 0.66
CA GLY A 98 -6.57 -14.48 1.43
C GLY A 98 -7.41 -14.10 2.65
N GLU A 99 -7.87 -15.08 3.41
CA GLU A 99 -8.77 -14.88 4.55
C GLU A 99 -8.17 -13.97 5.63
N ASP A 100 -6.85 -14.03 5.80
CA ASP A 100 -6.13 -13.25 6.78
C ASP A 100 -5.67 -11.87 6.25
N ALA A 101 -6.21 -11.40 5.11
CA ALA A 101 -5.84 -10.13 4.49
C ALA A 101 -5.94 -8.90 5.41
N LYS A 102 -6.71 -8.99 6.51
CA LYS A 102 -6.89 -7.91 7.49
C LYS A 102 -6.08 -8.12 8.77
N VAL A 103 -5.30 -9.19 8.85
CA VAL A 103 -4.38 -9.49 9.95
C VAL A 103 -3.01 -8.91 9.60
N PHE A 104 -2.34 -8.33 10.59
CA PHE A 104 -0.94 -7.94 10.47
C PHE A 104 -0.06 -9.18 10.73
N ARG A 105 0.44 -9.80 9.67
CA ARG A 105 1.25 -11.04 9.73
C ARG A 105 2.54 -10.87 8.92
N PRO A 106 3.64 -10.35 9.50
CA PRO A 106 4.92 -10.22 8.81
C PRO A 106 5.44 -11.54 8.22
N GLU A 107 5.17 -12.66 8.87
CA GLU A 107 5.64 -14.00 8.49
C GLU A 107 5.26 -14.38 7.05
N ARG A 108 4.19 -13.80 6.50
CA ARG A 108 3.78 -14.01 5.10
C ARG A 108 4.87 -13.67 4.08
N TRP A 109 5.80 -12.79 4.43
CA TRP A 109 6.88 -12.35 3.56
C TRP A 109 8.12 -13.26 3.64
N LEU A 110 8.13 -14.21 4.59
CA LEU A 110 9.23 -15.13 4.86
C LEU A 110 8.90 -16.57 4.46
N GLU A 111 7.61 -16.92 4.47
CA GLU A 111 7.09 -18.23 4.05
C GLU A 111 7.06 -18.35 2.51
N GLU A 112 7.44 -19.52 1.99
CA GLU A 112 7.46 -19.80 0.54
C GLU A 112 6.08 -19.59 -0.11
N ASP A 113 5.01 -20.05 0.55
CA ASP A 113 3.62 -19.90 0.12
C ASP A 113 2.85 -18.80 0.89
N GLY A 114 3.57 -17.89 1.55
CA GLY A 114 2.96 -16.86 2.39
C GLY A 114 2.20 -15.78 1.60
N ILE A 115 2.60 -15.55 0.33
CA ILE A 115 1.96 -14.60 -0.58
C ILE A 115 0.99 -15.34 -1.50
N PRO A 116 -0.32 -15.05 -1.46
CA PRO A 116 -1.29 -15.73 -2.31
C PRO A 116 -1.05 -15.46 -3.79
N ARG A 117 -1.33 -16.46 -4.63
CA ARG A 117 -1.13 -16.38 -6.08
C ARG A 117 -1.78 -15.16 -6.74
N LYS A 118 -2.97 -14.75 -6.30
CA LYS A 118 -3.67 -13.56 -6.84
C LYS A 118 -2.95 -12.24 -6.51
N ALA A 119 -2.23 -12.16 -5.39
CA ALA A 119 -1.39 -11.00 -5.10
C ALA A 119 -0.23 -10.91 -6.10
N ASN A 120 0.32 -12.04 -6.54
CA ASN A 120 1.41 -12.07 -7.52
C ASN A 120 1.05 -11.47 -8.89
N ASP A 121 -0.25 -11.37 -9.21
CA ASP A 121 -0.72 -10.71 -10.43
C ASP A 121 -0.47 -9.19 -10.38
N ILE A 122 -0.34 -8.60 -9.19
CA ILE A 122 0.01 -7.19 -9.00
C ILE A 122 1.52 -7.01 -9.25
N GLN A 123 1.85 -6.31 -10.34
CA GLN A 123 3.24 -6.05 -10.77
C GLN A 123 3.93 -4.91 -9.99
N ALA A 124 3.16 -4.20 -9.15
CA ALA A 124 3.67 -3.16 -8.28
C ALA A 124 4.76 -3.70 -7.35
N TYR A 125 5.49 -2.79 -6.72
CA TYR A 125 6.57 -3.14 -5.79
C TYR A 125 6.11 -4.12 -4.70
N ARG A 126 6.65 -5.35 -4.75
CA ARG A 126 6.26 -6.47 -3.87
C ARG A 126 4.74 -6.67 -3.77
N HIS A 127 4.04 -6.52 -4.89
CA HIS A 127 2.58 -6.67 -4.98
C HIS A 127 1.79 -5.61 -4.21
N LEU A 128 2.46 -4.54 -3.75
CA LEU A 128 1.86 -3.46 -2.97
C LEU A 128 1.54 -2.25 -3.86
N MET A 129 0.29 -1.83 -3.86
CA MET A 129 -0.13 -0.60 -4.55
C MET A 129 0.29 0.69 -3.81
N THR A 130 0.97 0.56 -2.66
CA THR A 130 1.39 1.66 -1.77
C THR A 130 2.27 2.70 -2.47
N PHE A 131 3.12 2.26 -3.39
CA PHE A 131 3.98 3.14 -4.19
C PHE A 131 3.46 3.37 -5.60
N VAL A 132 2.25 2.90 -5.90
CA VAL A 132 1.64 2.89 -7.23
C VAL A 132 2.44 2.06 -8.25
N ASP A 133 1.75 1.57 -9.27
CA ASP A 133 2.35 0.80 -10.34
C ASP A 133 2.52 1.61 -11.64
N GLY A 134 3.37 1.12 -12.53
CA GLY A 134 3.57 1.65 -13.88
C GLY A 134 4.48 2.89 -13.96
N PRO A 135 4.44 3.65 -15.07
CA PRO A 135 5.38 4.74 -15.38
C PRO A 135 5.37 5.92 -14.39
N ARG A 136 4.35 5.97 -13.52
CA ARG A 136 4.17 6.99 -12.48
C ARG A 136 4.30 6.40 -11.08
N THR A 137 5.02 5.28 -10.95
CA THR A 137 5.41 4.71 -9.66
C THR A 137 6.24 5.72 -8.86
N CYS A 138 6.17 5.64 -7.54
CA CYS A 138 6.86 6.55 -6.64
C CYS A 138 8.39 6.44 -6.81
N LEU A 139 9.01 7.51 -7.30
CA LEU A 139 10.47 7.61 -7.44
C LEU A 139 11.19 7.53 -6.08
N GLY A 140 10.55 8.01 -5.01
CA GLY A 140 11.08 8.01 -3.65
C GLY A 140 10.96 6.66 -2.92
N LYS A 141 10.41 5.62 -3.57
CA LYS A 141 10.15 4.32 -2.94
C LYS A 141 11.36 3.71 -2.22
N GLY A 142 12.52 3.67 -2.90
CA GLY A 142 13.74 3.08 -2.32
C GLY A 142 14.22 3.84 -1.09
N PHE A 143 14.19 5.17 -1.16
CA PHE A 143 14.52 6.05 -0.04
C PHE A 143 13.55 5.84 1.13
N ALA A 144 12.24 5.82 0.88
CA ALA A 144 11.23 5.65 1.92
C ALA A 144 11.36 4.31 2.65
N VAL A 145 11.59 3.21 1.92
CA VAL A 145 11.80 1.88 2.54
C VAL A 145 13.10 1.85 3.35
N GLY A 146 14.19 2.43 2.81
CA GLY A 146 15.47 2.51 3.52
C GLY A 146 15.38 3.33 4.81
N GLU A 147 14.76 4.51 4.76
CA GLU A 147 14.55 5.37 5.93
C GLU A 147 13.67 4.67 6.97
N PHE A 148 12.59 4.01 6.56
CA PHE A 148 11.72 3.25 7.47
C PHE A 148 12.54 2.20 8.23
N LYS A 149 13.32 1.39 7.51
CA LYS A 149 14.18 0.35 8.12
C LYS A 149 15.20 0.95 9.08
N ALA A 150 15.88 2.03 8.68
CA ALA A 150 16.85 2.72 9.51
C ALA A 150 16.23 3.19 10.83
N VAL A 151 15.14 3.96 10.75
CA VAL A 151 14.42 4.47 11.93
C VAL A 151 13.94 3.32 12.81
N MET A 152 13.27 2.32 12.24
CA MET A 152 12.73 1.20 13.01
C MET A 152 13.83 0.42 13.72
N SER A 153 14.96 0.16 13.05
CA SER A 153 16.11 -0.55 13.65
C SER A 153 16.69 0.19 14.86
N VAL A 154 16.72 1.52 14.84
CA VAL A 154 17.16 2.34 15.97
C VAL A 154 16.14 2.32 17.09
N LEU A 155 14.85 2.49 16.77
CA LEU A 155 13.78 2.55 17.77
C LEU A 155 13.68 1.24 18.55
N VAL A 156 13.60 0.08 17.87
CA VAL A 156 13.41 -1.22 18.53
C VAL A 156 14.64 -1.69 19.30
N LYS A 157 15.85 -1.26 18.91
CA LYS A 157 17.10 -1.64 19.58
C LYS A 157 17.34 -0.84 20.86
N ASN A 158 16.84 0.41 20.93
CA ASN A 158 17.23 1.35 21.97
C ASN A 158 16.10 1.77 22.91
N PHE A 159 14.83 1.50 22.57
CA PHE A 159 13.70 2.00 23.33
C PHE A 159 12.63 0.92 23.55
N VAL A 160 11.95 1.05 24.68
CA VAL A 160 10.71 0.32 24.98
C VAL A 160 9.55 1.31 24.91
N PHE A 161 8.51 0.91 24.20
CA PHE A 161 7.29 1.70 23.98
C PHE A 161 6.11 1.04 24.69
N GLU A 162 5.36 1.84 25.43
CA GLU A 162 4.14 1.41 26.11
C GLU A 162 3.03 2.42 25.81
N MET A 163 1.81 1.92 25.58
CA MET A 163 0.64 2.79 25.45
C MET A 163 0.40 3.53 26.76
N ARG A 164 0.09 4.83 26.70
CA ARG A 164 -0.16 5.66 27.88
C ARG A 164 -1.21 5.03 28.81
N ASP A 165 -2.28 4.49 28.24
CA ASP A 165 -3.44 3.97 28.97
C ASP A 165 -3.49 2.43 29.02
N GLY A 166 -2.39 1.75 28.66
CA GLY A 166 -2.27 0.30 28.69
C GLY A 166 -2.48 -0.38 27.32
N PRO A 167 -2.18 -1.69 27.21
CA PRO A 167 -2.12 -2.41 25.93
C PRO A 167 -3.45 -2.44 25.17
N ASP A 168 -4.58 -2.35 25.88
CA ASP A 168 -5.92 -2.36 25.30
C ASP A 168 -6.39 -0.98 24.80
N THR A 169 -5.50 0.02 24.80
CA THR A 169 -5.81 1.37 24.30
C THR A 169 -6.27 1.29 22.84
N GLN A 170 -7.50 1.74 22.59
CA GLN A 170 -8.09 1.70 21.26
C GLN A 170 -7.54 2.84 20.38
N VAL A 171 -6.98 2.46 19.23
CA VAL A 171 -6.43 3.39 18.24
C VAL A 171 -7.25 3.31 16.96
N GLU A 172 -7.60 4.45 16.39
CA GLU A 172 -8.24 4.57 15.10
C GLU A 172 -7.42 5.43 14.15
N LEU A 173 -7.70 5.34 12.85
CA LEU A 173 -7.15 6.28 11.87
C LEU A 173 -8.03 7.53 11.81
N GLY A 174 -7.47 8.66 12.22
CA GLY A 174 -8.09 9.96 12.05
C GLY A 174 -8.07 10.40 10.58
N ARG A 175 -9.10 11.17 10.18
CA ARG A 175 -9.15 11.82 8.87
C ARG A 175 -8.21 13.02 8.84
N GLY A 176 -7.33 13.08 7.85
CA GLY A 176 -6.39 14.17 7.58
C GLY A 176 -5.86 14.09 6.15
N LEU A 177 -4.89 14.94 5.78
CA LEU A 177 -4.24 14.87 4.47
C LEU A 177 -3.59 13.50 4.24
N LEU A 178 -3.02 12.93 5.29
CA LEU A 178 -2.57 11.55 5.38
C LEU A 178 -3.28 10.88 6.57
N PRO A 179 -3.58 9.58 6.49
CA PRO A 179 -4.14 8.83 7.62
C PRO A 179 -3.13 8.89 8.77
N ARG A 180 -3.59 9.32 9.95
CA ARG A 180 -2.78 9.39 11.16
C ARG A 180 -3.47 8.67 12.30
N PRO A 181 -2.76 7.86 13.09
CA PRO A 181 -3.35 7.19 14.21
C PRO A 181 -3.72 8.19 15.31
N ARG A 182 -4.82 7.93 16.02
CA ARG A 182 -5.28 8.67 17.19
C ARG A 182 -5.93 7.75 18.20
N ILE A 183 -5.91 8.13 19.47
CA ILE A 183 -6.69 7.44 20.52
C ILE A 183 -8.18 7.72 20.30
N VAL A 184 -9.00 6.67 20.35
CA VAL A 184 -10.46 6.78 20.22
C VAL A 184 -11.01 7.68 21.33
N GLY A 185 -11.80 8.68 20.95
CA GLY A 185 -12.42 9.63 21.88
C GLY A 185 -11.58 10.87 22.24
N GLU A 186 -10.30 10.92 21.89
CA GLU A 186 -9.44 12.09 22.19
C GLU A 186 -9.36 13.09 21.04
N GLN A 187 -9.33 14.39 21.34
CA GLN A 187 -9.12 15.41 20.30
C GLN A 187 -7.70 15.36 19.72
N GLY A 188 -7.60 15.59 18.40
CA GLY A 188 -6.31 15.62 17.69
C GLY A 188 -5.95 14.30 17.01
N THR A 189 -4.73 14.27 16.44
CA THR A 189 -4.16 13.11 15.72
C THR A 189 -2.84 12.68 16.36
N ALA A 190 -2.94 12.12 17.56
CA ALA A 190 -1.80 11.67 18.34
C ALA A 190 -2.07 10.33 19.03
N VAL A 191 -1.00 9.55 19.17
CA VAL A 191 -0.94 8.38 20.04
C VAL A 191 0.21 8.61 21.02
N PRO A 192 -0.04 9.25 22.18
CA PRO A 192 0.99 9.44 23.18
C PRO A 192 1.49 8.08 23.69
N LEU A 193 2.80 7.87 23.60
CA LEU A 193 3.48 6.68 24.09
C LEU A 193 4.33 7.04 25.29
N ARG A 194 4.40 6.13 26.28
CA ARG A 194 5.46 6.13 27.28
C ARG A 194 6.68 5.50 26.64
N VAL A 195 7.81 6.21 26.69
CA VAL A 195 9.06 5.78 26.07
C VAL A 195 10.13 5.76 27.14
N ARG A 196 10.84 4.64 27.26
CA ARG A 196 12.02 4.50 28.10
C ARG A 196 13.16 3.89 27.30
N ARG A 197 14.40 4.19 27.69
CA ARG A 197 15.58 3.55 27.10
C ARG A 197 15.58 2.06 27.45
N TYR A 198 15.96 1.22 26.49
CA TYR A 198 16.25 -0.18 26.70
C TYR A 198 17.64 -0.32 27.33
N GLU A 199 17.74 -0.98 28.48
CA GLU A 199 18.97 -1.03 29.30
C GLU A 199 19.81 -2.30 29.11
N GLY A 200 19.36 -3.26 28.28
CA GLY A 200 20.10 -4.50 27.99
C GLY A 200 19.21 -5.73 28.00
#